data_AF-A0A924GN58-F1
#
_entry.id   AF-A0A924GN58-F1
#
_cell.length_a   1.000
_cell.length_b   1.000
_cell.length_c   1.000
_cell.angle_alpha   90.00
_cell.angle_beta   90.00
_cell.angle_gamma   90.00
#
_symmetry.space_group_name_H-M   'P 1'
#
loop_
_entity.id
_entity.type
_entity.pdbx_description
1 polymer ?
#
loop_
_entity_poly.entity_id
_entity_poly.type
_entity_poly.pdbx_seq_one_letter_code
_entity_poly.pdbx_strand_id
1 'polypeptide(L)'
;MTSLLTGALEPKKRRQTRIGLVAGGLAAYWPQFPDLLPQLQQSSAYVTSRFNALDAEVIDVGFISDAQEANVAAEKLRIADCDLIVIFLTTYLTSSMVLPIAQRSKTPVLVID
;
A
#
# COMPACT_ATOMS: atom_id res chain seq x y z
N MET A 1 -9.93 41.10 -20.82
CA MET A 1 -9.26 40.18 -21.76
C MET A 1 -8.99 38.78 -21.19
N THR A 2 -9.49 38.43 -19.99
CA THR A 2 -9.19 37.14 -19.33
C THR A 2 -10.23 36.03 -19.57
N SER A 3 -11.31 36.31 -20.30
CA SER A 3 -12.49 35.44 -20.42
C SER A 3 -12.45 34.46 -21.61
N LEU A 4 -11.50 34.59 -22.55
CA LEU A 4 -11.54 33.83 -23.82
C LEU A 4 -10.77 32.50 -23.78
N LEU A 5 -10.00 32.22 -22.72
CA LEU A 5 -9.14 31.03 -22.66
C LEU A 5 -9.82 29.83 -21.95
N THR A 6 -10.90 30.05 -21.22
CA THR A 6 -11.54 29.02 -20.38
C THR A 6 -12.28 27.92 -21.15
N GLY A 7 -12.35 28.02 -22.49
CA GLY A 7 -13.01 27.02 -23.36
C GLY A 7 -12.19 26.62 -24.59
N ALA A 8 -10.92 27.03 -24.69
CA ALA A 8 -10.10 26.76 -25.88
C ALA A 8 -9.51 25.34 -25.91
N LEU A 9 -9.52 24.62 -24.77
CA LEU A 9 -8.95 23.28 -24.64
C LEU A 9 -9.87 22.40 -23.78
N GLU A 10 -10.10 21.16 -24.20
CA GLU A 10 -10.83 20.19 -23.39
C GLU A 10 -10.01 19.82 -22.13
N PRO A 11 -10.59 19.87 -20.92
CA PRO A 11 -9.90 19.45 -19.71
C PRO A 11 -9.52 17.96 -19.79
N LYS A 12 -8.22 17.66 -19.68
CA LYS A 12 -7.74 16.28 -19.63
C LYS A 12 -8.17 15.64 -18.30
N LYS A 13 -9.18 14.76 -18.33
CA LYS A 13 -9.57 13.95 -17.18
C LYS A 13 -8.43 12.98 -16.85
N ARG A 14 -7.83 13.13 -15.67
CA ARG A 14 -6.84 12.17 -15.17
C ARG A 14 -7.56 10.89 -14.72
N ARG A 15 -6.93 9.74 -14.92
CA ARG A 15 -7.40 8.50 -14.28
C ARG A 15 -7.25 8.64 -12.76
N GLN A 16 -8.09 7.92 -12.02
CA GLN A 16 -7.96 7.85 -10.56
C GLN A 16 -6.63 7.17 -10.21
N THR A 17 -5.92 7.72 -9.22
CA THR A 17 -4.64 7.18 -8.75
C THR A 17 -4.88 5.83 -8.09
N ARG A 18 -4.09 4.81 -8.43
CA ARG A 18 -4.10 3.50 -7.76
C ARG A 18 -3.02 3.41 -6.71
N ILE A 19 -3.43 3.20 -5.46
CA ILE A 19 -2.53 3.00 -4.32
C ILE A 19 -2.61 1.54 -3.92
N GLY A 20 -1.51 0.80 -4.10
CA GLY A 20 -1.34 -0.51 -3.51
C GLY A 20 -0.94 -0.36 -2.04
N LEU A 21 -1.60 -1.06 -1.13
CA LEU A 21 -1.32 -0.98 0.30
C LEU A 21 -1.06 -2.39 0.86
N VAL A 22 0.03 -2.53 1.61
CA VAL A 22 0.37 -3.73 2.37
C VAL A 22 0.85 -3.33 3.74
N ALA A 23 0.32 -3.97 4.77
CA ALA A 23 0.81 -3.85 6.13
C ALA A 23 1.57 -5.12 6.52
N GLY A 24 2.43 -5.07 7.53
CA GLY A 24 3.05 -6.28 8.03
C GLY A 24 3.85 -6.14 9.31
N GLY A 25 4.29 -7.28 9.82
CA GLY A 25 5.13 -7.42 11.01
C GLY A 25 5.67 -8.85 11.13
N LEU A 26 6.78 -9.07 11.84
CA LEU A 26 7.43 -10.38 11.84
C LEU A 26 6.70 -11.40 12.72
N ALA A 27 6.39 -12.57 12.16
CA ALA A 27 5.69 -13.65 12.86
C ALA A 27 6.33 -14.11 14.18
N ALA A 28 7.64 -13.92 14.33
CA ALA A 28 8.37 -14.25 15.54
C ALA A 28 7.82 -13.56 16.81
N TYR A 29 7.13 -12.42 16.67
CA TYR A 29 6.55 -11.70 17.79
C TYR A 29 5.21 -12.25 18.30
N TRP A 30 4.43 -12.95 17.46
CA TRP A 30 3.07 -13.40 17.82
C TRP A 30 3.01 -14.28 19.07
N PRO A 31 3.88 -15.28 19.28
CA PRO A 31 3.85 -16.07 20.52
C PRO A 31 4.43 -15.32 21.74
N GLN A 32 5.19 -14.24 21.53
CA GLN A 32 5.79 -13.43 22.60
C GLN A 32 4.78 -12.43 23.17
N PHE A 33 3.90 -11.91 22.31
CA PHE A 33 2.93 -10.88 22.62
C PHE A 33 1.56 -11.23 21.99
N PRO A 34 0.73 -12.05 22.66
CA PRO A 34 -0.52 -12.57 22.07
C PRO A 34 -1.48 -11.50 21.56
N ASP A 35 -1.53 -10.33 22.21
CA ASP A 35 -2.43 -9.24 21.86
C ASP A 35 -1.85 -8.28 20.81
N LEU A 36 -0.58 -8.45 20.40
CA LEU A 36 0.08 -7.53 19.48
C LEU A 36 -0.51 -7.61 18.08
N LEU A 37 -0.66 -8.82 17.51
CA LEU A 37 -1.17 -8.99 16.15
C LEU A 37 -2.57 -8.35 15.96
N PRO A 38 -3.56 -8.60 16.84
CA PRO A 38 -4.85 -7.91 16.76
C PRO A 38 -4.74 -6.38 16.80
N GLN A 39 -3.88 -5.82 17.66
CA GLN A 39 -3.67 -4.37 17.74
C GLN A 39 -3.06 -3.80 16.46
N LEU A 40 -2.07 -4.50 15.89
CA LEU A 40 -1.44 -4.08 14.63
C LEU A 40 -2.39 -4.18 13.44
N GLN A 41 -3.26 -5.19 13.41
CA GLN A 41 -4.32 -5.30 12.40
C GLN A 41 -5.33 -4.14 12.52
N GLN A 42 -5.69 -3.73 13.74
CA GLN A 42 -6.55 -2.56 13.95
C GLN A 42 -5.86 -1.26 13.48
N SER A 43 -4.58 -1.09 13.78
CA SER A 43 -3.78 0.03 13.28
C SER A 43 -3.72 0.04 11.74
N SER A 44 -3.52 -1.12 11.12
CA SER A 44 -3.51 -1.29 9.66
C SER A 44 -4.86 -0.91 9.04
N ALA A 45 -5.97 -1.32 9.66
CA ALA A 45 -7.31 -0.94 9.21
C ALA A 45 -7.54 0.58 9.31
N TYR A 46 -7.03 1.21 10.38
CA TYR A 46 -7.08 2.67 10.52
C TYR A 46 -6.29 3.37 9.40
N VAL A 47 -5.05 2.97 9.13
CA VAL A 47 -4.24 3.53 8.04
C VAL A 47 -4.93 3.32 6.68
N THR A 48 -5.47 2.13 6.43
CA THR A 48 -6.22 1.82 5.20
C THR A 48 -7.43 2.74 5.05
N SER A 49 -8.17 3.02 6.13
CA SER A 49 -9.30 3.96 6.12
C SER A 49 -8.89 5.38 5.72
N ARG A 50 -7.68 5.82 6.12
CA ARG A 50 -7.15 7.15 5.76
C ARG A 50 -6.82 7.26 4.28
N PHE A 51 -6.31 6.19 3.66
CA PHE A 51 -6.10 6.14 2.21
C PHE A 51 -7.43 6.07 1.45
N ASN A 52 -8.40 5.29 1.93
CA ASN A 52 -9.74 5.21 1.32
C ASN A 52 -10.52 6.53 1.36
N ALA A 53 -10.18 7.44 2.27
CA ALA A 53 -10.77 8.78 2.32
C ALA A 53 -10.19 9.75 1.28
N LEU A 54 -9.15 9.34 0.55
CA LEU A 54 -8.59 10.11 -0.56
C LEU A 54 -9.35 9.83 -1.86
N ASP A 55 -9.18 10.69 -2.86
CA ASP A 55 -9.64 10.42 -4.23
C ASP A 55 -8.69 9.44 -4.95
N ALA A 56 -8.63 8.21 -4.46
CA ALA A 56 -7.78 7.15 -4.95
C ALA A 56 -8.48 5.78 -4.93
N GLU A 57 -8.11 4.91 -5.87
CA GLU A 57 -8.46 3.50 -5.84
C GLU A 57 -7.42 2.77 -4.97
N VAL A 58 -7.85 2.22 -3.84
CA VAL A 58 -6.96 1.53 -2.89
C VAL A 58 -7.04 0.02 -3.08
N ILE A 59 -5.89 -0.60 -3.34
CA ILE A 59 -5.72 -2.05 -3.46
C ILE A 59 -5.00 -2.53 -2.20
N ASP A 60 -5.79 -2.84 -1.16
CA ASP A 60 -5.29 -3.43 0.07
C ASP A 60 -5.06 -4.95 -0.12
N VAL A 61 -3.81 -5.39 0.03
CA VAL A 61 -3.43 -6.81 -0.08
C VAL A 61 -3.27 -7.49 1.28
N GLY A 62 -3.54 -6.78 2.37
CA GLY A 62 -3.64 -7.29 3.72
C GLY A 62 -2.37 -7.18 4.55
N PHE A 63 -2.32 -7.97 5.62
CA PHE A 63 -1.25 -8.02 6.60
C PHE A 63 -0.35 -9.23 6.34
N ILE A 64 0.96 -9.00 6.11
CA ILE A 64 1.95 -10.06 5.89
C ILE A 64 2.84 -10.28 7.12
N SER A 65 3.16 -11.55 7.38
CA SER A 65 3.94 -12.00 8.54
C SER A 65 5.24 -12.71 8.19
N ASP A 66 5.39 -13.11 6.92
CA ASP A 66 6.57 -13.80 6.42
C ASP A 66 6.82 -13.56 4.92
N ALA A 67 7.90 -14.15 4.40
CA ALA A 67 8.32 -14.01 3.00
C ALA A 67 7.37 -14.70 2.00
N GLN A 68 6.66 -15.75 2.40
CA GLN A 68 5.71 -16.44 1.52
C GLN A 68 4.48 -15.56 1.30
N GLU A 69 3.93 -15.01 2.37
CA GLU A 69 2.83 -14.05 2.31
C GLU A 69 3.24 -12.79 1.54
N ALA A 70 4.46 -12.30 1.76
CA ALA A 70 5.02 -11.17 1.01
C ALA A 70 5.11 -11.45 -0.50
N ASN A 71 5.45 -12.68 -0.91
CA ASN A 71 5.48 -13.06 -2.32
C ASN A 71 4.09 -13.04 -2.96
N VAL A 72 3.07 -13.48 -2.23
CA VAL A 72 1.66 -13.42 -2.68
C VAL A 72 1.20 -11.98 -2.79
N ALA A 73 1.49 -11.14 -1.78
CA ALA A 73 1.20 -9.72 -1.80
C ALA A 73 1.89 -9.00 -2.99
N ALA A 74 3.18 -9.29 -3.22
CA ALA A 74 3.93 -8.74 -4.34
C ALA A 74 3.29 -9.06 -5.70
N GLU A 75 2.79 -10.28 -5.87
CA GLU A 75 2.13 -10.68 -7.13
C GLU A 75 0.79 -9.97 -7.33
N LYS A 76 -0.02 -9.85 -6.27
CA LYS A 76 -1.27 -9.07 -6.31
C LYS A 76 -1.01 -7.62 -6.68
N LEU A 77 -0.02 -6.98 -6.04
CA LEU A 77 0.36 -5.60 -6.29
C LEU A 77 0.92 -5.40 -7.71
N ARG A 78 1.70 -6.37 -8.22
CA ARG A 78 2.23 -6.35 -9.59
C ARG A 78 1.10 -6.41 -10.63
N ILE A 79 0.09 -7.25 -10.42
CA ILE A 79 -1.06 -7.38 -11.34
C ILE A 79 -1.96 -6.14 -11.27
N ALA A 80 -2.06 -5.50 -10.10
CA ALA A 80 -2.91 -4.33 -9.90
C ALA A 80 -2.44 -3.06 -10.64
N ASP A 81 -1.18 -3.04 -11.13
CA ASP A 81 -0.61 -1.92 -11.89
C ASP A 81 -0.76 -0.57 -11.14
N CYS A 82 -0.23 -0.57 -9.90
CA CYS A 82 -0.35 0.56 -8.98
C CYS A 82 0.51 1.76 -9.43
N ASP A 83 0.02 2.97 -9.18
CA ASP A 83 0.79 4.22 -9.37
C ASP A 83 1.76 4.47 -8.20
N LEU A 84 1.40 4.00 -7.01
CA LEU A 84 2.20 4.04 -5.78
C LEU A 84 1.95 2.76 -4.98
N ILE A 85 2.99 2.19 -4.39
CA ILE A 85 2.86 1.16 -3.36
C ILE A 85 3.24 1.75 -2.01
N VAL A 86 2.39 1.56 -1.02
CA VAL A 86 2.62 1.92 0.38
C VAL A 86 2.83 0.64 1.18
N ILE A 87 3.95 0.58 1.89
CA ILE A 87 4.25 -0.48 2.85
C ILE A 87 4.16 0.14 4.24
N PHE A 88 3.22 -0.35 5.06
CA PHE A 88 3.07 0.05 6.45
C PHE A 88 3.81 -0.94 7.37
N LEU A 89 4.92 -0.49 7.95
CA LEU A 89 5.80 -1.30 8.78
C LEU A 89 5.36 -1.18 10.22
N THR A 90 4.43 -2.04 10.62
CA THR A 90 3.83 -1.96 11.96
C THR A 90 4.79 -2.39 13.07
N THR A 91 5.80 -3.20 12.74
CA THR A 91 6.90 -3.60 13.63
C THR A 91 8.19 -3.79 12.82
N TYR A 92 8.64 -5.04 12.67
CA TYR A 92 9.81 -5.41 11.89
C TYR A 92 9.37 -6.20 10.66
N LEU A 93 9.78 -5.76 9.47
CA LEU A 93 9.73 -6.56 8.25
C LEU A 93 11.16 -6.84 7.80
N THR A 94 11.45 -8.08 7.44
CA THR A 94 12.75 -8.42 6.86
C THR A 94 12.87 -7.86 5.44
N SER A 95 14.10 -7.66 4.97
CA SER A 95 14.35 -7.30 3.57
C SER A 95 13.79 -8.34 2.59
N SER A 96 13.74 -9.61 2.98
CA SER A 96 13.15 -10.69 2.16
C SER A 96 11.63 -10.55 1.99
N MET A 97 10.94 -9.82 2.88
CA MET A 97 9.52 -9.48 2.72
C MET A 97 9.34 -8.24 1.84
N VAL A 98 10.19 -7.22 2.01
CA VAL A 98 10.02 -5.91 1.33
C VAL A 98 10.54 -5.93 -0.11
N LEU A 99 11.71 -6.53 -0.36
CA LEU A 99 12.37 -6.46 -1.68
C LEU A 99 11.54 -7.04 -2.84
N PRO A 100 10.84 -8.19 -2.70
CA PRO A 100 10.00 -8.72 -3.78
C PRO A 100 8.90 -7.75 -4.22
N ILE A 101 8.32 -6.99 -3.29
CA ILE A 101 7.27 -6.00 -3.58
C ILE A 101 7.85 -4.84 -4.40
N ALA A 102 9.00 -4.32 -3.99
CA ALA A 102 9.66 -3.20 -4.66
C ALA A 102 10.22 -3.57 -6.05
N GLN A 103 10.82 -4.76 -6.19
CA GLN A 103 11.50 -5.16 -7.42
C GLN A 103 10.54 -5.60 -8.54
N ARG A 104 9.41 -6.23 -8.18
CA ARG A 104 8.50 -6.83 -9.19
C ARG A 104 7.53 -5.83 -9.80
N SER A 105 7.10 -4.83 -9.03
CA SER A 105 6.08 -3.87 -9.45
C SER A 105 6.61 -2.79 -10.40
N LYS A 106 7.90 -2.42 -10.31
CA LYS A 106 8.49 -1.24 -10.96
C LYS A 106 7.75 0.07 -10.62
N THR A 107 7.02 0.07 -9.51
CA THR A 107 6.24 1.20 -8.99
C THR A 107 7.03 1.91 -7.89
N PRO A 108 6.94 3.24 -7.75
CA PRO A 108 7.47 3.94 -6.57
C PRO A 108 6.94 3.33 -5.26
N VAL A 109 7.80 3.22 -4.26
CA VAL A 109 7.45 2.66 -2.96
C VAL A 109 7.59 3.72 -1.88
N LEU A 110 6.54 3.90 -1.08
CA LEU A 110 6.53 4.68 0.15
C LEU A 110 6.48 3.72 1.34
N VAL A 111 7.37 3.95 2.30
CA VAL A 111 7.51 3.18 3.54
C VAL A 111 7.06 4.10 4.68
N ILE A 112 6.13 3.65 5.52
CA ILE A 112 5.60 4.41 6.67
C ILE A 112 5.62 3.53 7.94
N ASP A 113 5.75 4.15 9.12
CA ASP A 113 5.68 3.54 10.45
C ASP A 113 4.59 4.17 11.34
#